data_AF-A0A9E5IKT0-F1
#
_entry.id   AF-A0A9E5IKT0-F1
#
_cell.length_a   1.000
_cell.length_b   1.000
_cell.length_c   1.000
_cell.angle_alpha   90.00
_cell.angle_beta   90.00
_cell.angle_gamma   90.00
#
_symmetry.space_group_name_H-M   'P 1'
#
loop_
_entity.id
_entity.type
_entity.pdbx_description
1 polymer ?
#
loop_
_entity_poly.entity_id
_entity_poly.type
_entity_poly.pdbx_seq_one_letter_code
_entity_poly.pdbx_strand_id
1 'polypeptide(L)'
;LLAGAANAFGSGTISVNSVTTTGGTPTTTAGTLDLNGFSIGNALSLAGNGVDGSGALFNSSSTAATASGHITLTADATIKASGGDLTVGGNLSGSSYALNIGAAANKTLTFLGNVDIGGLLTNAGAYNLTFTGTNNIVRSSTTFANTGITALGDSADDTFTVLGNLAATDPAVLLAGTIKSAGAMSLGNVTLTANTTLDSTGNPNAGASGPGAGGQITVSGNVLAALEGLSLNLNSGSGSILVSGNVAGKQGGSVSFDGQNDYIDIANTVFPTGNSSYSLEAWIRPVSAGTSGIIGWGQWGSGSQVNALRLGGANKVINYWWSNDLEAPTSSLTNGQWHLVTATYDQASGNNRIFVDGNLLAQRTGSMNVKPATNARIGSTNNGEYFSGLIDEVSVWNRALSSTEITAHLSGAPSANASGLVAYYGFNEG
;
A
#
# COMPACT_ATOMS: atom_id res chain seq x y z
N LEU A 1 1.13 -12.40 53.67
CA LEU A 1 2.33 -12.11 54.50
C LEU A 1 3.54 -12.65 53.78
N LEU A 2 4.37 -11.76 53.23
CA LEU A 2 5.85 -11.82 53.27
C LEU A 2 6.34 -10.58 52.52
N ALA A 3 6.86 -9.65 53.32
CA ALA A 3 7.51 -8.43 52.89
C ALA A 3 8.96 -8.72 52.49
N GLY A 4 9.46 -7.99 51.50
CA GLY A 4 10.89 -7.73 51.33
C GLY A 4 11.71 -8.88 50.75
N ALA A 5 11.68 -9.04 49.42
CA ALA A 5 12.82 -9.55 48.66
C ALA A 5 12.70 -9.07 47.20
N ALA A 6 13.75 -8.45 46.69
CA ALA A 6 13.93 -8.27 45.26
C ALA A 6 14.09 -9.66 44.65
N ASN A 7 13.03 -10.20 44.07
CA ASN A 7 13.04 -11.56 43.53
C ASN A 7 13.73 -11.59 42.16
N ALA A 8 15.04 -11.81 42.17
CA ALA A 8 15.74 -12.38 41.03
C ALA A 8 15.55 -13.90 41.08
N PHE A 9 14.72 -14.46 40.20
CA PHE A 9 14.46 -15.90 40.15
C PHE A 9 15.39 -16.57 39.13
N GLY A 10 16.22 -17.51 39.60
CA GLY A 10 16.96 -18.46 38.76
C GLY A 10 16.07 -19.61 38.26
N SER A 11 16.53 -20.30 37.20
CA SER A 11 15.85 -21.32 36.37
C SER A 11 14.65 -22.07 37.01
N GLY A 12 13.44 -21.74 36.57
CA GLY A 12 12.18 -22.41 36.89
C GLY A 12 10.99 -21.78 36.13
N THR A 13 9.88 -22.52 35.99
CA THR A 13 8.63 -22.05 35.38
C THR A 13 7.70 -21.52 36.47
N ILE A 14 7.23 -20.27 36.34
CA ILE A 14 6.14 -19.74 37.18
C ILE A 14 4.84 -19.86 36.40
N SER A 15 3.92 -20.71 36.87
CA SER A 15 2.54 -20.78 36.37
C SER A 15 1.65 -19.87 37.23
N VAL A 16 1.11 -18.81 36.64
CA VAL A 16 0.30 -17.82 37.36
C VAL A 16 -1.17 -18.27 37.40
N ASN A 17 -1.60 -18.89 38.49
CA ASN A 17 -3.03 -19.20 38.71
C ASN A 17 -3.83 -18.00 39.28
N SER A 18 -3.12 -17.00 39.83
CA SER A 18 -3.56 -15.63 40.14
C SER A 18 -2.42 -14.91 40.88
N VAL A 19 -2.00 -13.72 40.44
CA VAL A 19 -0.98 -12.93 41.14
C VAL A 19 -1.50 -11.54 41.45
N THR A 20 -1.75 -11.27 42.74
CA THR A 20 -1.78 -9.93 43.33
C THR A 20 -0.45 -9.71 44.04
N THR A 21 0.53 -9.07 43.39
CA THR A 21 1.77 -8.66 44.07
C THR A 21 1.58 -7.32 44.77
N THR A 22 1.56 -7.33 46.10
CA THR A 22 1.87 -6.14 46.90
C THR A 22 3.39 -5.91 46.90
N GLY A 23 3.88 -5.10 45.96
CA GLY A 23 5.24 -4.55 45.93
C GLY A 23 6.27 -5.36 45.11
N GLY A 24 6.79 -4.73 44.04
CA GLY A 24 7.88 -5.23 43.18
C GLY A 24 7.44 -5.61 41.77
N THR A 25 8.23 -5.26 40.74
CA THR A 25 8.03 -5.69 39.34
C THR A 25 8.56 -7.12 39.17
N PRO A 26 7.75 -8.11 38.79
CA PRO A 26 8.24 -9.46 38.47
C PRO A 26 9.33 -9.42 37.40
N THR A 27 10.40 -10.20 37.57
CA THR A 27 11.50 -10.33 36.60
C THR A 27 11.68 -11.79 36.19
N THR A 28 11.79 -12.06 34.89
CA THR A 28 12.25 -13.37 34.39
C THR A 28 13.72 -13.23 34.00
N THR A 29 14.66 -13.75 34.80
CA THR A 29 16.07 -13.78 34.39
C THR A 29 16.40 -15.22 34.00
N ALA A 30 16.45 -15.52 32.70
CA ALA A 30 16.58 -16.86 32.13
C ALA A 30 15.41 -17.84 32.41
N GLY A 31 14.49 -17.53 33.33
CA GLY A 31 13.27 -18.32 33.61
C GLY A 31 12.13 -18.10 32.61
N THR A 32 11.02 -18.80 32.82
CA THR A 32 9.81 -18.69 31.98
C THR A 32 8.61 -18.26 32.83
N LEU A 33 7.77 -17.40 32.27
CA LEU A 33 6.48 -17.02 32.85
C LEU A 33 5.36 -17.55 31.97
N ASP A 34 4.66 -18.57 32.47
CA ASP A 34 3.49 -19.13 31.82
C ASP A 34 2.22 -18.50 32.40
N LEU A 35 1.46 -17.81 31.56
CA LEU A 35 0.18 -17.24 31.96
C LEU A 35 -0.91 -18.30 32.13
N ASN A 36 -0.79 -19.47 31.50
CA ASN A 36 -1.74 -20.59 31.63
C ASN A 36 -3.23 -20.17 31.54
N GLY A 37 -3.55 -19.25 30.62
CA GLY A 37 -4.91 -18.75 30.40
C GLY A 37 -5.38 -17.63 31.35
N PHE A 38 -4.51 -17.14 32.23
CA PHE A 38 -4.82 -16.04 33.15
C PHE A 38 -4.26 -14.71 32.66
N SER A 39 -4.86 -13.61 33.13
CA SER A 39 -4.38 -12.26 32.83
C SER A 39 -3.64 -11.64 34.02
N ILE A 40 -2.54 -10.94 33.74
CA ILE A 40 -1.77 -10.16 34.71
C ILE A 40 -1.89 -8.67 34.41
N GLY A 41 -2.24 -7.87 35.43
CA GLY A 41 -2.35 -6.41 35.29
C GLY A 41 -1.09 -5.63 35.69
N ASN A 42 -0.16 -6.27 36.40
CA ASN A 42 1.03 -5.61 36.93
C ASN A 42 2.12 -5.47 35.86
N ALA A 43 2.98 -4.45 36.02
CA ALA A 43 4.17 -4.29 35.18
C ALA A 43 5.08 -5.52 35.26
N LEU A 44 5.83 -5.81 34.20
CA LEU A 44 6.71 -6.97 34.06
C LEU A 44 8.09 -6.53 33.56
N SER A 45 9.15 -7.21 34.00
CA SER A 45 10.48 -7.10 33.43
C SER A 45 10.88 -8.44 32.82
N LEU A 46 11.28 -8.44 31.55
CA LEU A 46 11.68 -9.65 30.82
C LEU A 46 13.18 -9.64 30.55
N ALA A 47 13.84 -10.79 30.77
CA ALA A 47 15.21 -11.05 30.35
C ALA A 47 15.40 -12.52 29.91
N GLY A 48 15.93 -12.71 28.71
CA GLY A 48 16.28 -14.01 28.15
C GLY A 48 15.16 -14.66 27.33
N ASN A 49 15.47 -15.82 26.76
CA ASN A 49 14.60 -16.50 25.78
C ASN A 49 13.72 -17.60 26.38
N GLY A 50 13.72 -17.74 27.72
CA GLY A 50 13.17 -18.91 28.41
C GLY A 50 14.12 -20.11 28.37
N VAL A 51 13.93 -21.06 29.31
CA VAL A 51 14.81 -22.26 29.45
C VAL A 51 14.42 -23.43 28.54
N ASP A 52 13.22 -23.44 27.99
CA ASP A 52 12.60 -24.59 27.31
C ASP A 52 12.16 -24.28 25.87
N GLY A 53 12.53 -23.11 25.34
CA GLY A 53 12.07 -22.65 24.03
C GLY A 53 10.62 -22.17 24.00
N SER A 54 9.89 -22.21 25.12
CA SER A 54 8.53 -21.66 25.25
C SER A 54 8.51 -20.13 25.30
N GLY A 55 9.64 -19.49 25.60
CA GLY A 55 9.76 -18.04 25.72
C GLY A 55 9.83 -17.57 27.17
N ALA A 56 10.33 -16.35 27.40
CA ALA A 56 10.37 -15.75 28.73
C ALA A 56 8.97 -15.34 29.23
N LEU A 57 8.03 -15.09 28.32
CA LEU A 57 6.60 -14.93 28.59
C LEU A 57 5.82 -15.75 27.57
N PHE A 58 4.92 -16.61 28.04
CA PHE A 58 4.09 -17.40 27.14
C PHE A 58 2.73 -17.78 27.74
N ASN A 59 1.86 -18.30 26.89
CA ASN A 59 0.58 -18.86 27.30
C ASN A 59 0.46 -20.31 26.81
N SER A 60 0.55 -21.29 27.71
CA SER A 60 0.40 -22.72 27.39
C SER A 60 -1.05 -23.20 27.31
N SER A 61 -1.99 -22.47 27.93
CA SER A 61 -3.41 -22.84 27.97
C SER A 61 -4.09 -22.55 26.63
N SER A 62 -5.10 -23.33 26.27
CA SER A 62 -5.96 -23.05 25.12
C SER A 62 -6.83 -21.80 25.32
N THR A 63 -7.02 -21.36 26.56
CA THR A 63 -7.69 -20.10 26.91
C THR A 63 -6.78 -18.92 26.63
N ALA A 64 -7.31 -17.84 26.06
CA ALA A 64 -6.56 -16.61 25.82
C ALA A 64 -6.07 -15.97 27.13
N ALA A 65 -4.88 -15.36 27.09
CA ALA A 65 -4.26 -14.72 28.24
C ALA A 65 -3.80 -13.29 27.89
N THR A 66 -3.75 -12.40 28.89
CA THR A 66 -3.33 -11.00 28.70
C THR A 66 -2.30 -10.55 29.73
N ALA A 67 -1.22 -9.91 29.29
CA ALA A 67 -0.31 -9.14 30.13
C ALA A 67 -0.54 -7.64 29.92
N SER A 68 -1.38 -7.02 30.77
CA SER A 68 -1.83 -5.63 30.61
C SER A 68 -0.90 -4.58 31.21
N GLY A 69 0.04 -4.96 32.08
CA GLY A 69 1.00 -4.03 32.65
C GLY A 69 2.13 -3.66 31.68
N HIS A 70 2.82 -2.56 31.96
CA HIS A 70 4.02 -2.16 31.21
C HIS A 70 5.09 -3.25 31.26
N ILE A 71 5.59 -3.67 30.10
CA ILE A 71 6.64 -4.69 29.98
C ILE A 71 7.96 -4.02 29.63
N THR A 72 9.00 -4.25 30.42
CA THR A 72 10.35 -3.74 30.17
C THR A 72 11.30 -4.89 29.80
N LEU A 73 11.95 -4.80 28.64
CA LEU A 73 13.05 -5.69 28.30
C LEU A 73 14.33 -5.19 28.95
N THR A 74 15.02 -6.08 29.66
CA THR A 74 16.31 -5.81 30.32
C THR A 74 17.46 -6.63 29.71
N ALA A 75 17.13 -7.50 28.77
CA ALA A 75 17.99 -8.23 27.85
C ALA A 75 17.14 -8.63 26.63
N ASP A 76 17.74 -9.27 25.62
CA ASP A 76 16.97 -9.91 24.56
C ASP A 76 15.95 -10.88 25.16
N ALA A 77 14.72 -10.84 24.65
CA ALA A 77 13.61 -11.58 25.25
C ALA A 77 12.74 -12.28 24.22
N THR A 78 12.10 -13.38 24.64
CA THR A 78 11.14 -14.11 23.78
C THR A 78 9.72 -14.06 24.37
N ILE A 79 8.71 -13.73 23.54
CA ILE A 79 7.27 -13.80 23.89
C ILE A 79 6.56 -14.77 22.94
N LYS A 80 5.76 -15.73 23.46
CA LYS A 80 5.04 -16.70 22.61
C LYS A 80 3.59 -17.01 23.00
N ALA A 81 2.71 -17.12 22.00
CA ALA A 81 1.38 -17.71 22.16
C ALA A 81 1.41 -19.22 21.82
N SER A 82 1.46 -20.09 22.82
CA SER A 82 1.72 -21.54 22.62
C SER A 82 0.44 -22.38 22.55
N GLY A 83 -0.49 -22.23 23.50
CA GLY A 83 -1.76 -22.96 23.53
C GLY A 83 -2.95 -22.14 23.04
N GLY A 84 -2.98 -20.87 23.41
CA GLY A 84 -4.06 -19.93 23.21
C GLY A 84 -3.48 -18.57 22.85
N ASP A 85 -4.36 -17.64 22.46
CA ASP A 85 -3.94 -16.29 22.10
C ASP A 85 -3.26 -15.61 23.30
N LEU A 86 -2.32 -14.72 22.99
CA LEU A 86 -1.61 -13.93 23.99
C LEU A 86 -1.70 -12.45 23.60
N THR A 87 -2.16 -11.64 24.54
CA THR A 87 -2.23 -10.18 24.38
C THR A 87 -1.25 -9.50 25.32
N VAL A 88 -0.38 -8.66 24.79
CA VAL A 88 0.39 -7.66 25.53
C VAL A 88 -0.42 -6.37 25.51
N GLY A 89 -1.14 -6.11 26.60
CA GLY A 89 -2.04 -4.98 26.72
C GLY A 89 -1.35 -3.67 27.12
N GLY A 90 -0.23 -3.77 27.85
CA GLY A 90 0.56 -2.60 28.25
C GLY A 90 1.61 -2.24 27.20
N ASN A 91 2.26 -1.08 27.38
CA ASN A 91 3.41 -0.72 26.56
C ASN A 91 4.56 -1.71 26.77
N LEU A 92 5.35 -1.94 25.72
CA LEU A 92 6.54 -2.78 25.73
C LEU A 92 7.76 -1.91 25.38
N SER A 93 8.67 -1.73 26.33
CA SER A 93 9.89 -0.93 26.12
C SER A 93 11.15 -1.77 26.28
N GLY A 94 12.08 -1.66 25.35
CA GLY A 94 13.27 -2.52 25.31
C GLY A 94 14.26 -2.08 24.25
N SER A 95 14.48 -0.78 24.13
CA SER A 95 14.98 -0.21 22.89
C SER A 95 16.43 -0.51 22.49
N SER A 96 17.17 -1.19 23.37
CA SER A 96 18.51 -1.72 23.10
C SER A 96 18.54 -3.23 22.88
N TYR A 97 17.37 -3.88 22.98
CA TYR A 97 17.25 -5.33 23.05
C TYR A 97 16.34 -5.86 21.95
N ALA A 98 16.66 -7.06 21.48
CA ALA A 98 15.83 -7.77 20.52
C ALA A 98 14.64 -8.44 21.21
N LEU A 99 13.48 -8.39 20.56
CA LEU A 99 12.32 -9.19 20.90
C LEU A 99 12.17 -10.31 19.87
N ASN A 100 12.23 -11.55 20.32
CA ASN A 100 11.87 -12.71 19.54
C ASN A 100 10.40 -13.07 19.81
N ILE A 101 9.61 -13.27 18.76
CA ILE A 101 8.20 -13.61 18.87
C ILE A 101 7.84 -14.80 18.01
N GLY A 102 6.83 -15.54 18.46
CA GLY A 102 6.21 -16.60 17.69
C GLY A 102 4.92 -17.08 18.33
N ALA A 103 4.16 -17.87 17.59
CA ALA A 103 3.00 -18.54 18.14
C ALA A 103 2.76 -19.89 17.46
N ALA A 104 1.99 -20.74 18.13
CA ALA A 104 1.50 -21.96 17.51
C ALA A 104 0.54 -21.63 16.34
N ALA A 105 0.37 -22.59 15.43
CA ALA A 105 -0.47 -22.40 14.27
C ALA A 105 -1.90 -21.97 14.65
N ASN A 106 -2.45 -21.01 13.90
CA ASN A 106 -3.76 -20.40 14.07
C ASN A 106 -3.97 -19.64 15.39
N LYS A 107 -2.88 -19.30 16.10
CA LYS A 107 -2.93 -18.43 17.28
C LYS A 107 -2.60 -16.99 16.91
N THR A 108 -2.99 -16.08 17.78
CA THR A 108 -2.73 -14.65 17.64
C THR A 108 -1.88 -14.17 18.79
N LEU A 109 -0.81 -13.43 18.46
CA LEU A 109 -0.06 -12.61 19.40
C LEU A 109 -0.38 -11.13 19.12
N THR A 110 -0.95 -10.44 20.10
CA THR A 110 -1.42 -9.06 19.94
C THR A 110 -0.68 -8.12 20.87
N PHE A 111 -0.21 -6.99 20.35
CA PHE A 111 0.35 -5.88 21.10
C PHE A 111 -0.59 -4.68 21.00
N LEU A 112 -1.34 -4.40 22.07
CA LEU A 112 -2.27 -3.27 22.14
C LEU A 112 -1.57 -1.98 22.57
N GLY A 113 -0.56 -2.09 23.44
CA GLY A 113 0.26 -0.96 23.86
C GLY A 113 1.37 -0.64 22.86
N ASN A 114 1.99 0.52 23.03
CA ASN A 114 3.11 0.95 22.21
C ASN A 114 4.33 0.05 22.42
N VAL A 115 4.94 -0.38 21.32
CA VAL A 115 6.17 -1.18 21.32
C VAL A 115 7.36 -0.31 20.93
N ASP A 116 8.42 -0.28 21.73
CA ASP A 116 9.70 0.39 21.38
C ASP A 116 10.88 -0.53 21.73
N ILE A 117 11.43 -1.20 20.72
CA ILE A 117 12.41 -2.29 20.86
C ILE A 117 13.61 -2.11 19.94
N GLY A 118 14.75 -2.68 20.34
CA GLY A 118 16.00 -2.60 19.58
C GLY A 118 15.92 -3.36 18.24
N GLY A 119 15.34 -4.56 18.27
CA GLY A 119 15.06 -5.33 17.06
C GLY A 119 13.90 -6.31 17.24
N LEU A 120 13.30 -6.74 16.13
CA LEU A 120 12.19 -7.67 16.11
C LEU A 120 12.57 -8.90 15.27
N LEU A 121 12.56 -10.07 15.91
CA LEU A 121 12.77 -11.36 15.29
C LEU A 121 11.45 -12.13 15.32
N THR A 122 10.98 -12.61 14.18
CA THR A 122 9.75 -13.38 14.09
C THR A 122 10.07 -14.82 13.69
N ASN A 123 9.54 -15.79 14.42
CA ASN A 123 9.68 -17.20 14.06
C ASN A 123 8.73 -17.53 12.89
N ALA A 124 9.17 -18.36 11.95
CA ALA A 124 8.29 -18.83 10.87
C ALA A 124 7.14 -19.67 11.42
N GLY A 125 5.94 -19.47 10.88
CA GLY A 125 4.75 -20.23 11.28
C GLY A 125 3.43 -19.60 10.85
N ALA A 126 2.38 -20.41 10.79
CA ALA A 126 1.04 -20.00 10.39
C ALA A 126 0.27 -19.37 11.56
N TYR A 127 0.73 -18.23 12.07
CA TYR A 127 0.10 -17.50 13.16
C TYR A 127 -0.11 -16.03 12.82
N ASN A 128 -1.05 -15.41 13.53
CA ASN A 128 -1.38 -14.01 13.39
C ASN A 128 -0.56 -13.16 14.37
N LEU A 129 -0.20 -11.97 13.93
CA LEU A 129 0.58 -11.01 14.69
C LEU A 129 -0.02 -9.62 14.49
N THR A 130 -0.31 -8.93 15.59
CA THR A 130 -1.02 -7.65 15.53
C THR A 130 -0.31 -6.61 16.40
N PHE A 131 -0.02 -5.45 15.85
CA PHE A 131 0.48 -4.27 16.57
C PHE A 131 -0.50 -3.12 16.37
N THR A 132 -1.23 -2.74 17.42
CA THR A 132 -2.23 -1.66 17.38
C THR A 132 -1.92 -0.52 18.35
N GLY A 133 -0.74 -0.54 18.98
CA GLY A 133 -0.26 0.64 19.71
C GLY A 133 -0.17 1.84 18.77
N THR A 134 -0.54 3.03 19.25
CA THR A 134 -0.59 4.25 18.43
C THR A 134 0.78 4.66 17.89
N ASN A 135 1.87 4.25 18.54
CA ASN A 135 3.23 4.50 18.07
C ASN A 135 4.15 3.32 18.41
N ASN A 136 4.42 2.47 17.41
CA ASN A 136 5.33 1.34 17.50
C ASN A 136 6.65 1.66 16.79
N ILE A 137 7.77 1.27 17.39
CA ILE A 137 9.13 1.53 16.91
C ILE A 137 9.97 0.25 17.03
N VAL A 138 10.52 -0.19 15.91
CA VAL A 138 11.57 -1.21 15.83
C VAL A 138 12.83 -0.56 15.31
N ARG A 139 13.90 -0.56 16.11
CA ARG A 139 15.11 0.24 15.82
C ARG A 139 16.11 -0.44 14.89
N SER A 140 15.77 -1.61 14.34
CA SER A 140 16.55 -2.35 13.35
C SER A 140 15.69 -2.75 12.15
N SER A 141 16.34 -3.24 11.08
CA SER A 141 15.63 -3.96 10.02
C SER A 141 14.82 -5.13 10.59
N THR A 142 13.67 -5.41 9.97
CA THR A 142 12.72 -6.43 10.41
C THR A 142 12.14 -7.19 9.21
N THR A 143 12.09 -8.51 9.34
CA THR A 143 11.35 -9.39 8.43
C THR A 143 10.29 -10.17 9.22
N PHE A 144 9.04 -10.04 8.81
CA PHE A 144 7.92 -10.84 9.28
C PHE A 144 7.91 -12.19 8.54
N ALA A 145 8.29 -13.25 9.23
CA ALA A 145 8.42 -14.62 8.73
C ALA A 145 7.18 -15.48 9.02
N ASN A 146 6.18 -14.95 9.74
CA ASN A 146 4.90 -15.62 9.91
C ASN A 146 4.13 -15.62 8.58
N THR A 147 3.29 -16.62 8.38
CA THR A 147 2.48 -16.77 7.15
C THR A 147 0.99 -16.51 7.41
N GLY A 148 0.62 -16.21 8.66
CA GLY A 148 -0.74 -15.77 9.00
C GLY A 148 -0.92 -14.28 8.72
N ILE A 149 -1.90 -13.65 9.37
CA ILE A 149 -2.15 -12.22 9.24
C ILE A 149 -1.12 -11.43 10.05
N THR A 150 -0.56 -10.38 9.45
CA THR A 150 0.25 -9.39 10.17
C THR A 150 -0.46 -8.04 10.10
N ALA A 151 -0.99 -7.55 11.22
CA ALA A 151 -1.65 -6.25 11.29
C ALA A 151 -0.72 -5.18 11.88
N LEU A 152 -0.52 -4.08 11.16
CA LEU A 152 0.26 -2.92 11.56
C LEU A 152 -0.66 -1.70 11.61
N GLY A 153 -1.08 -1.33 12.82
CA GLY A 153 -2.10 -0.32 13.10
C GLY A 153 -3.54 -0.86 13.04
N ASP A 154 -4.45 -0.13 13.67
CA ASP A 154 -5.90 -0.28 13.57
C ASP A 154 -6.65 1.04 13.31
N SER A 155 -5.95 2.18 13.37
CA SER A 155 -6.48 3.53 13.10
C SER A 155 -5.62 4.31 12.11
N ALA A 156 -6.21 5.31 11.45
CA ALA A 156 -5.48 6.23 10.56
C ALA A 156 -4.43 7.09 11.29
N ASP A 157 -4.54 7.21 12.62
CA ASP A 157 -3.62 8.00 13.46
C ASP A 157 -2.41 7.20 13.95
N ASP A 158 -2.38 5.88 13.70
CA ASP A 158 -1.29 5.03 14.18
C ASP A 158 0.00 5.25 13.40
N THR A 159 1.13 4.95 14.04
CA THR A 159 2.44 4.91 13.38
C THR A 159 3.18 3.64 13.74
N PHE A 160 3.68 2.92 12.72
CA PHE A 160 4.59 1.79 12.88
C PHE A 160 5.92 2.11 12.18
N THR A 161 6.99 2.27 12.94
CA THR A 161 8.29 2.73 12.45
C THR A 161 9.34 1.63 12.53
N VAL A 162 10.04 1.37 11.43
CA VAL A 162 11.21 0.49 11.35
C VAL A 162 12.44 1.32 10.95
N LEU A 163 13.46 1.38 11.80
CA LEU A 163 14.68 2.16 11.54
C LEU A 163 15.70 1.45 10.62
N GLY A 164 15.22 0.49 9.84
CA GLY A 164 15.94 -0.22 8.80
C GLY A 164 14.97 -0.70 7.73
N ASN A 165 15.32 -1.78 7.03
CA ASN A 165 14.42 -2.38 6.03
C ASN A 165 13.21 -3.05 6.69
N LEU A 166 12.05 -2.96 6.06
CA LEU A 166 10.83 -3.66 6.46
C LEU A 166 10.45 -4.70 5.39
N ALA A 167 10.31 -5.96 5.78
CA ALA A 167 9.81 -7.01 4.89
C ALA A 167 8.66 -7.80 5.53
N ALA A 168 7.59 -8.02 4.77
CA ALA A 168 6.43 -8.84 5.14
C ALA A 168 5.81 -9.45 3.86
N THR A 169 6.59 -10.29 3.18
CA THR A 169 6.21 -10.87 1.87
C THR A 169 5.37 -12.14 1.98
N ASP A 170 5.61 -12.94 3.02
CA ASP A 170 4.91 -14.20 3.27
C ASP A 170 3.53 -14.03 3.93
N PRO A 171 3.32 -13.13 4.92
CA PRO A 171 2.00 -12.93 5.53
C PRO A 171 1.07 -12.11 4.63
N ALA A 172 -0.24 -12.24 4.88
CA ALA A 172 -1.20 -11.22 4.47
C ALA A 172 -1.14 -10.05 5.47
N VAL A 173 -0.92 -8.83 4.98
CA VAL A 173 -0.66 -7.67 5.82
C VAL A 173 -1.91 -6.79 5.91
N LEU A 174 -2.37 -6.48 7.13
CA LEU A 174 -3.40 -5.45 7.35
C LEU A 174 -2.71 -4.15 7.76
N LEU A 175 -3.08 -3.04 7.13
CA LEU A 175 -2.43 -1.75 7.37
C LEU A 175 -3.43 -0.65 7.72
N ALA A 176 -3.06 0.14 8.73
CA ALA A 176 -3.71 1.39 9.07
C ALA A 176 -2.67 2.42 9.52
N GLY A 177 -2.91 3.70 9.21
CA GLY A 177 -2.05 4.79 9.63
C GLY A 177 -0.74 4.85 8.85
N THR A 178 0.35 5.29 9.49
CA THR A 178 1.62 5.54 8.83
C THR A 178 2.64 4.44 9.13
N ILE A 179 3.04 3.71 8.09
CA ILE A 179 4.10 2.70 8.15
C ILE A 179 5.39 3.32 7.63
N LYS A 180 6.38 3.48 8.52
CA LYS A 180 7.66 4.10 8.20
C LYS A 180 8.77 3.07 8.14
N SER A 181 9.62 3.16 7.13
CA SER A 181 10.89 2.44 7.04
C SER A 181 12.02 3.43 6.78
N ALA A 182 13.17 3.28 7.44
CA ALA A 182 14.36 4.04 7.10
C ALA A 182 15.11 3.48 5.88
N GLY A 183 14.69 2.31 5.38
CA GLY A 183 15.27 1.62 4.25
C GLY A 183 14.20 1.13 3.28
N ALA A 184 14.47 0.02 2.59
CA ALA A 184 13.52 -0.55 1.65
C ALA A 184 12.33 -1.20 2.38
N MET A 185 11.15 -1.09 1.79
CA MET A 185 9.93 -1.74 2.23
C MET A 185 9.50 -2.79 1.19
N SER A 186 9.28 -4.04 1.60
CA SER A 186 8.84 -5.13 0.73
C SER A 186 7.66 -5.87 1.37
N LEU A 187 6.47 -5.73 0.77
CA LEU A 187 5.23 -6.30 1.27
C LEU A 187 4.66 -7.31 0.27
N GLY A 188 3.97 -8.33 0.80
CA GLY A 188 3.21 -9.31 0.03
C GLY A 188 1.81 -8.78 -0.29
N ASN A 189 0.78 -9.54 0.10
CA ASN A 189 -0.61 -9.07 0.03
C ASN A 189 -0.86 -8.03 1.13
N VAL A 190 -1.51 -6.93 0.79
CA VAL A 190 -1.86 -5.82 1.68
C VAL A 190 -3.37 -5.61 1.67
N THR A 191 -3.98 -5.38 2.83
CA THR A 191 -5.35 -4.91 2.96
C THR A 191 -5.38 -3.68 3.87
N LEU A 192 -5.89 -2.56 3.38
CA LEU A 192 -6.05 -1.34 4.15
C LEU A 192 -7.27 -1.46 5.06
N THR A 193 -7.09 -1.26 6.36
CA THR A 193 -8.18 -1.17 7.35
C THR A 193 -8.50 0.27 7.72
N ALA A 194 -7.58 1.20 7.43
CA ALA A 194 -7.80 2.65 7.47
C ALA A 194 -6.95 3.34 6.39
N ASN A 195 -7.07 4.68 6.28
CA ASN A 195 -6.16 5.46 5.45
C ASN A 195 -4.71 5.16 5.85
N THR A 196 -3.90 4.82 4.86
CA THR A 196 -2.56 4.30 5.08
C THR A 196 -1.54 5.11 4.30
N THR A 197 -0.39 5.38 4.93
CA THR A 197 0.79 5.92 4.25
C THR A 197 1.95 4.95 4.43
N LEU A 198 2.55 4.49 3.33
CA LEU A 198 3.84 3.80 3.35
C LEU A 198 4.92 4.84 3.06
N ASP A 199 5.80 5.06 4.02
CA ASP A 199 6.83 6.09 3.95
C ASP A 199 8.21 5.45 4.11
N SER A 200 9.06 5.60 3.10
CA SER A 200 10.45 5.14 3.12
C SER A 200 11.45 6.29 2.93
N THR A 201 11.04 7.53 3.20
CA THR A 201 11.87 8.74 2.99
C THR A 201 13.01 8.92 4.01
N GLY A 202 13.15 8.00 4.96
CA GLY A 202 14.22 8.03 5.95
C GLY A 202 13.78 8.58 7.31
N ASN A 203 14.53 8.17 8.34
CA ASN A 203 14.26 8.44 9.75
C ASN A 203 14.68 9.88 10.16
N PRO A 204 13.82 10.69 10.80
CA PRO A 204 14.20 11.99 11.37
C PRO A 204 15.24 11.90 12.52
N ASN A 205 15.51 10.71 13.07
CA ASN A 205 16.44 10.48 14.20
C ASN A 205 17.76 9.78 13.82
N ALA A 206 18.07 9.55 12.54
CA ALA A 206 19.35 8.98 12.14
C ALA A 206 20.40 10.10 11.97
N GLY A 207 21.40 10.12 12.85
CA GLY A 207 22.60 10.93 12.65
C GLY A 207 23.24 10.61 11.29
N ALA A 208 23.27 11.60 10.41
CA ALA A 208 24.04 11.68 9.16
C ALA A 208 23.79 10.59 8.09
N SER A 209 22.68 10.72 7.35
CA SER A 209 22.66 10.36 5.92
C SER A 209 21.67 11.21 5.10
N GLY A 210 21.74 12.55 5.22
CA GLY A 210 21.20 13.52 4.26
C GLY A 210 19.67 13.53 3.98
N PRO A 211 19.11 14.65 3.50
CA PRO A 211 17.75 14.67 2.96
C PRO A 211 17.76 13.99 1.58
N GLY A 212 17.09 12.86 1.43
CA GLY A 212 16.82 12.26 0.10
C GLY A 212 17.18 10.77 -0.12
N ALA A 213 17.60 10.01 0.90
CA ALA A 213 17.87 8.57 0.73
C ALA A 213 16.59 7.74 0.82
N GLY A 214 15.65 7.96 -0.09
CA GLY A 214 14.41 7.20 -0.20
C GLY A 214 14.65 5.70 -0.44
N GLY A 215 14.01 4.84 0.34
CA GLY A 215 14.02 3.39 0.12
C GLY A 215 13.09 2.96 -1.02
N GLN A 216 13.36 1.82 -1.65
CA GLN A 216 12.39 1.23 -2.58
C GLN A 216 11.17 0.75 -1.79
N ILE A 217 9.96 1.07 -2.26
CA ILE A 217 8.72 0.45 -1.79
C ILE A 217 8.29 -0.58 -2.83
N THR A 218 8.20 -1.83 -2.42
CA THR A 218 7.72 -2.94 -3.25
C THR A 218 6.50 -3.57 -2.61
N VAL A 219 5.39 -3.63 -3.33
CA VAL A 219 4.23 -4.45 -2.97
C VAL A 219 4.05 -5.52 -4.04
N SER A 220 4.46 -6.74 -3.70
CA SER A 220 4.53 -7.85 -4.65
C SER A 220 3.18 -8.58 -4.80
N GLY A 221 2.32 -8.49 -3.78
CA GLY A 221 0.99 -9.08 -3.76
C GLY A 221 -0.12 -8.06 -4.02
N ASN A 222 -1.38 -8.50 -3.85
CA ASN A 222 -2.55 -7.66 -4.07
C ASN A 222 -2.66 -6.59 -2.98
N VAL A 223 -3.15 -5.40 -3.31
CA VAL A 223 -3.52 -4.34 -2.38
C VAL A 223 -5.04 -4.23 -2.38
N LEU A 224 -5.69 -4.45 -1.24
CA LEU A 224 -7.13 -4.39 -1.05
C LEU A 224 -7.51 -3.26 -0.10
N ALA A 225 -8.74 -2.76 -0.14
CA ALA A 225 -9.31 -1.92 0.90
C ALA A 225 -10.47 -2.65 1.62
N ALA A 226 -10.43 -2.70 2.95
CA ALA A 226 -11.48 -3.32 3.76
C ALA A 226 -12.80 -2.53 3.73
N LEU A 227 -12.71 -1.21 3.52
CA LEU A 227 -13.81 -0.26 3.45
C LEU A 227 -13.66 0.63 2.21
N GLU A 228 -14.78 1.20 1.74
CA GLU A 228 -14.78 2.18 0.66
C GLU A 228 -14.13 3.50 1.10
N GLY A 229 -13.48 4.20 0.16
CA GLY A 229 -12.91 5.52 0.40
C GLY A 229 -11.58 5.55 1.16
N LEU A 230 -10.95 4.39 1.41
CA LEU A 230 -9.61 4.34 1.99
C LEU A 230 -8.56 4.71 0.94
N SER A 231 -7.55 5.47 1.37
CA SER A 231 -6.42 5.88 0.54
C SER A 231 -5.15 5.15 0.95
N LEU A 232 -4.32 4.81 -0.05
CA LEU A 232 -2.94 4.38 0.13
C LEU A 232 -2.02 5.45 -0.45
N ASN A 233 -1.25 6.10 0.40
CA ASN A 233 -0.21 7.05 0.00
C ASN A 233 1.14 6.32 0.03
N LEU A 234 1.89 6.39 -1.07
CA LEU A 234 3.21 5.79 -1.19
C LEU A 234 4.25 6.90 -1.30
N ASN A 235 5.08 7.06 -0.27
CA ASN A 235 6.12 8.07 -0.23
C ASN A 235 7.50 7.38 -0.18
N SER A 236 8.14 7.27 -1.34
CA SER A 236 9.47 6.68 -1.45
C SER A 236 10.59 7.72 -1.54
N GLY A 237 10.29 9.01 -1.53
CA GLY A 237 11.30 10.07 -1.70
C GLY A 237 12.01 9.94 -3.06
N SER A 238 13.32 9.66 -3.02
CA SER A 238 14.11 9.37 -4.24
C SER A 238 14.19 7.88 -4.59
N GLY A 239 13.54 7.02 -3.80
CA GLY A 239 13.40 5.59 -4.09
C GLY A 239 12.39 5.33 -5.22
N SER A 240 12.35 4.10 -5.71
CA SER A 240 11.32 3.68 -6.67
C SER A 240 10.13 3.05 -5.97
N ILE A 241 8.93 3.22 -6.53
CA ILE A 241 7.72 2.48 -6.14
C ILE A 241 7.48 1.38 -7.18
N LEU A 242 7.33 0.14 -6.72
CA LEU A 242 6.94 -1.01 -7.53
C LEU A 242 5.73 -1.69 -6.89
N VAL A 243 4.61 -1.70 -7.60
CA VAL A 243 3.42 -2.46 -7.22
C VAL A 243 3.13 -3.42 -8.35
N SER A 244 3.33 -4.72 -8.09
CA SER A 244 3.22 -5.77 -9.13
C SER A 244 1.99 -6.66 -8.99
N GLY A 245 1.29 -6.62 -7.85
CA GLY A 245 0.00 -7.28 -7.67
C GLY A 245 -1.18 -6.37 -8.02
N ASN A 246 -2.39 -6.94 -7.98
CA ASN A 246 -3.60 -6.18 -8.28
C ASN A 246 -3.86 -5.14 -7.18
N VAL A 247 -4.09 -3.88 -7.55
CA VAL A 247 -4.54 -2.85 -6.62
C VAL A 247 -6.06 -2.75 -6.73
N ALA A 248 -6.76 -3.38 -5.78
CA ALA A 248 -8.20 -3.37 -5.65
C ALA A 248 -8.65 -2.25 -4.71
N GLY A 249 -9.28 -1.22 -5.28
CA GLY A 249 -10.32 -0.49 -4.55
C GLY A 249 -11.61 -1.29 -4.62
N LYS A 250 -12.25 -1.58 -3.49
CA LYS A 250 -13.60 -2.16 -3.51
C LYS A 250 -14.54 -1.08 -4.07
N GLN A 251 -15.05 -1.26 -5.29
CA GLN A 251 -15.94 -0.38 -6.07
C GLN A 251 -15.69 1.14 -5.90
N GLY A 252 -15.06 1.77 -6.89
CA GLY A 252 -14.77 3.21 -6.92
C GLY A 252 -13.31 3.56 -6.63
N GLY A 253 -12.38 2.69 -7.02
CA GLY A 253 -10.95 2.96 -6.94
C GLY A 253 -10.52 3.96 -8.03
N SER A 254 -9.47 4.73 -7.78
CA SER A 254 -8.84 5.56 -8.81
C SER A 254 -7.37 5.76 -8.45
N VAL A 255 -6.54 6.08 -9.44
CA VAL A 255 -5.13 6.38 -9.20
C VAL A 255 -4.95 7.89 -9.14
N SER A 256 -4.28 8.37 -8.10
CA SER A 256 -3.94 9.78 -7.92
C SER A 256 -2.56 10.08 -8.49
N PHE A 257 -2.46 11.17 -9.25
CA PHE A 257 -1.21 11.67 -9.85
C PHE A 257 -0.94 13.09 -9.35
N ASP A 258 0.30 13.38 -8.98
CA ASP A 258 0.68 14.66 -8.36
C ASP A 258 0.94 15.82 -9.35
N GLY A 259 1.13 15.50 -10.63
CA GLY A 259 1.42 16.47 -11.69
C GLY A 259 2.91 16.81 -11.88
N GLN A 260 3.84 16.11 -11.22
CA GLN A 260 5.27 16.39 -11.32
C GLN A 260 6.06 15.30 -12.04
N ASN A 261 5.89 14.04 -11.64
CA ASN A 261 6.63 12.91 -12.21
C ASN A 261 5.89 11.56 -12.18
N ASP A 262 4.68 11.51 -11.64
CA ASP A 262 3.89 10.28 -11.56
C ASP A 262 3.39 9.82 -12.93
N TYR A 263 3.56 8.53 -13.22
CA TYR A 263 2.90 7.82 -14.31
C TYR A 263 2.91 6.31 -14.06
N ILE A 264 1.97 5.60 -14.68
CA ILE A 264 1.98 4.14 -14.76
C ILE A 264 2.62 3.76 -16.09
N ASP A 265 3.68 2.94 -16.05
CA ASP A 265 4.30 2.36 -17.23
C ASP A 265 3.52 1.12 -17.69
N ILE A 266 3.06 1.12 -18.94
CA ILE A 266 2.36 -0.01 -19.55
C ILE A 266 3.34 -0.76 -20.46
N ALA A 267 4.11 -1.66 -19.84
CA ALA A 267 5.00 -2.55 -20.56
C ALA A 267 4.23 -3.73 -21.19
N ASN A 268 4.76 -4.27 -22.30
CA ASN A 268 4.35 -5.55 -22.91
C ASN A 268 2.93 -5.63 -23.51
N THR A 269 2.20 -4.52 -23.62
CA THR A 269 0.92 -4.46 -24.36
C THR A 269 1.13 -4.02 -25.81
N VAL A 270 0.51 -4.72 -26.76
CA VAL A 270 0.54 -4.34 -28.19
C VAL A 270 -0.60 -3.38 -28.47
N PHE A 271 -0.28 -2.09 -28.56
CA PHE A 271 -1.25 -1.05 -28.87
C PHE A 271 -1.41 -0.80 -30.39
N PRO A 272 -2.52 -0.16 -30.82
CA PRO A 272 -2.69 0.26 -32.21
C PRO A 272 -1.51 1.11 -32.72
N THR A 273 -1.01 0.76 -33.90
CA THR A 273 0.13 1.43 -34.58
C THR A 273 -0.21 1.71 -36.04
N GLY A 274 0.67 2.40 -36.75
CA GLY A 274 0.44 2.82 -38.13
C GLY A 274 -0.72 3.79 -38.24
N ASN A 275 -1.56 3.59 -39.25
CA ASN A 275 -2.79 4.35 -39.47
C ASN A 275 -4.04 3.53 -39.10
N SER A 276 -3.98 2.69 -38.06
CA SER A 276 -5.11 1.84 -37.68
C SER A 276 -6.19 2.57 -36.89
N SER A 277 -7.43 2.08 -36.96
CA SER A 277 -8.54 2.58 -36.11
C SER A 277 -8.24 2.35 -34.63
N TYR A 278 -8.75 3.24 -33.77
CA TYR A 278 -8.64 3.09 -32.31
C TYR A 278 -9.69 3.91 -31.56
N SER A 279 -9.82 3.63 -30.26
CA SER A 279 -10.41 4.56 -29.29
C SER A 279 -9.59 4.59 -28.01
N LEU A 280 -9.47 5.77 -27.40
CA LEU A 280 -8.87 5.99 -26.08
C LEU A 280 -9.95 6.60 -25.19
N GLU A 281 -10.14 6.06 -24.00
CA GLU A 281 -11.16 6.53 -23.06
C GLU A 281 -10.65 6.45 -21.63
N ALA A 282 -11.04 7.41 -20.79
CA ALA A 282 -10.76 7.42 -19.37
C ALA A 282 -11.76 8.29 -18.61
N TRP A 283 -12.07 7.90 -17.37
CA TRP A 283 -12.65 8.80 -16.39
C TRP A 283 -11.55 9.64 -15.75
N ILE A 284 -11.73 10.96 -15.67
CA ILE A 284 -10.75 11.88 -15.10
C ILE A 284 -11.39 12.85 -14.10
N ARG A 285 -10.64 13.22 -13.08
CA ARG A 285 -10.97 14.32 -12.14
C ARG A 285 -9.73 15.18 -11.92
N PRO A 286 -9.40 16.08 -12.87
CA PRO A 286 -8.20 16.90 -12.80
C PRO A 286 -8.33 17.98 -11.70
N VAL A 287 -7.24 18.28 -11.01
CA VAL A 287 -7.19 19.35 -9.98
C VAL A 287 -6.55 20.64 -10.49
N SER A 288 -5.82 20.57 -11.61
CA SER A 288 -5.23 21.73 -12.27
C SER A 288 -5.48 21.69 -13.77
N ALA A 289 -5.64 22.87 -14.36
CA ALA A 289 -5.64 23.04 -15.80
C ALA A 289 -4.19 23.07 -16.33
N GLY A 290 -4.00 22.78 -17.62
CA GLY A 290 -2.69 22.79 -18.24
C GLY A 290 -2.52 21.69 -19.28
N THR A 291 -1.28 21.45 -19.65
CA THR A 291 -0.90 20.35 -20.54
C THR A 291 -0.57 19.13 -19.70
N SER A 292 -1.47 18.14 -19.70
CA SER A 292 -1.40 16.99 -18.81
C SER A 292 -1.84 15.72 -19.54
N GLY A 293 -0.97 14.73 -19.60
CA GLY A 293 -1.20 13.48 -20.34
C GLY A 293 -2.08 12.50 -19.57
N ILE A 294 -3.07 11.90 -20.24
CA ILE A 294 -3.97 10.92 -19.63
C ILE A 294 -3.50 9.51 -20.00
N ILE A 295 -3.36 9.24 -21.29
CA ILE A 295 -2.77 8.01 -21.83
C ILE A 295 -2.08 8.29 -23.16
N GLY A 296 -0.93 7.68 -23.44
CA GLY A 296 -0.30 7.80 -24.75
C GLY A 296 0.93 6.94 -25.00
N TRP A 297 1.27 6.77 -26.28
CA TRP A 297 2.45 6.03 -26.76
C TRP A 297 2.92 6.53 -28.13
N GLY A 298 4.14 6.15 -28.51
CA GLY A 298 4.69 6.39 -29.85
C GLY A 298 6.01 7.16 -29.85
N GLN A 299 6.37 7.70 -31.02
CA GLN A 299 7.62 8.43 -31.22
C GLN A 299 7.43 9.94 -30.99
N TRP A 300 7.62 10.37 -29.74
CA TRP A 300 7.61 11.79 -29.35
C TRP A 300 8.63 12.61 -30.15
N GLY A 301 8.33 13.88 -30.43
CA GLY A 301 9.16 14.74 -31.29
C GLY A 301 8.81 14.70 -32.77
N SER A 302 7.97 13.77 -33.22
CA SER A 302 7.64 13.57 -34.64
C SER A 302 6.14 13.65 -34.92
N GLY A 303 5.75 14.53 -35.84
CA GLY A 303 4.36 14.72 -36.25
C GLY A 303 3.70 13.43 -36.74
N SER A 304 2.46 13.18 -36.33
CA SER A 304 1.66 12.00 -36.70
C SER A 304 2.23 10.65 -36.22
N GLN A 305 3.24 10.61 -35.34
CA GLN A 305 3.88 9.36 -34.91
C GLN A 305 3.57 8.96 -33.46
N VAL A 306 2.65 9.66 -32.81
CA VAL A 306 2.18 9.39 -31.45
C VAL A 306 0.66 9.23 -31.45
N ASN A 307 0.14 8.43 -30.52
CA ASN A 307 -1.28 8.39 -30.20
C ASN A 307 -1.45 8.67 -28.72
N ALA A 308 -2.22 9.70 -28.39
CA ALA A 308 -2.44 10.08 -27.01
C ALA A 308 -3.76 10.81 -26.81
N LEU A 309 -4.23 10.75 -25.57
CA LEU A 309 -5.30 11.56 -25.02
C LEU A 309 -4.70 12.42 -23.89
N ARG A 310 -4.92 13.73 -23.95
CA ARG A 310 -4.40 14.67 -22.95
C ARG A 310 -5.31 15.87 -22.76
N LEU A 311 -5.07 16.60 -21.67
CA LEU A 311 -5.59 17.95 -21.48
C LEU A 311 -4.63 18.97 -22.12
N GLY A 312 -5.17 20.12 -22.54
CA GLY A 312 -4.36 21.21 -23.09
C GLY A 312 -4.87 22.61 -22.74
N GLY A 313 -3.97 23.45 -22.22
CA GLY A 313 -4.31 24.82 -21.81
C GLY A 313 -5.37 24.85 -20.70
N ALA A 314 -6.22 25.88 -20.68
CA ALA A 314 -7.18 26.06 -19.59
C ALA A 314 -8.31 25.01 -19.61
N ASN A 315 -8.94 24.74 -20.77
CA ASN A 315 -10.12 23.87 -20.86
C ASN A 315 -10.21 23.18 -22.24
N LYS A 316 -9.27 22.28 -22.56
CA LYS A 316 -9.34 21.49 -23.81
C LYS A 316 -8.99 20.03 -23.55
N VAL A 317 -9.69 19.15 -24.27
CA VAL A 317 -9.29 17.75 -24.45
C VAL A 317 -8.67 17.63 -25.84
N ILE A 318 -7.54 16.94 -25.93
CA ILE A 318 -6.76 16.83 -27.16
C ILE A 318 -6.51 15.36 -27.47
N ASN A 319 -6.91 14.93 -28.67
CA ASN A 319 -6.36 13.73 -29.26
C ASN A 319 -5.05 14.12 -29.95
N TYR A 320 -3.95 13.72 -29.33
CA TYR A 320 -2.62 14.26 -29.54
C TYR A 320 -1.81 13.36 -30.46
N TRP A 321 -1.42 13.89 -31.62
CA TRP A 321 -0.54 13.28 -32.61
C TRP A 321 0.71 14.15 -32.85
N TRP A 322 1.17 14.83 -31.80
CA TRP A 322 2.33 15.74 -31.76
C TRP A 322 2.14 17.11 -32.44
N SER A 323 1.81 17.12 -33.73
CA SER A 323 1.62 18.36 -34.52
C SER A 323 0.46 18.26 -35.51
N ASN A 324 -0.32 17.19 -35.39
CA ASN A 324 -1.50 16.92 -36.20
C ASN A 324 -2.63 16.58 -35.24
N ASP A 325 -2.93 17.51 -34.33
CA ASP A 325 -3.82 17.25 -33.21
C ASP A 325 -5.28 17.51 -33.59
N LEU A 326 -6.21 16.88 -32.87
CA LEU A 326 -7.58 17.34 -32.80
C LEU A 326 -7.78 17.95 -31.41
N GLU A 327 -8.21 19.20 -31.35
CA GLU A 327 -8.48 19.90 -30.10
C GLU A 327 -9.99 20.12 -29.93
N ALA A 328 -10.50 19.81 -28.75
CA ALA A 328 -11.87 20.05 -28.35
C ALA A 328 -11.91 21.04 -27.18
N PRO A 329 -12.28 22.31 -27.40
CA PRO A 329 -12.63 23.22 -26.33
C PRO A 329 -13.82 22.69 -25.53
N THR A 330 -13.76 22.82 -24.21
CA THR A 330 -14.80 22.36 -23.28
C THR A 330 -15.00 23.35 -22.14
N SER A 331 -16.04 23.14 -21.32
CA SER A 331 -16.17 23.80 -20.02
C SER A 331 -15.07 23.34 -19.06
N SER A 332 -14.94 24.01 -17.90
CA SER A 332 -13.94 23.62 -16.92
C SER A 332 -14.12 22.18 -16.43
N LEU A 333 -13.06 21.39 -16.58
CA LEU A 333 -12.95 20.01 -16.09
C LEU A 333 -12.38 19.95 -14.67
N THR A 334 -11.83 21.07 -14.16
CA THR A 334 -11.26 21.18 -12.81
C THR A 334 -12.30 21.59 -11.76
N ASN A 335 -13.54 21.13 -11.95
CA ASN A 335 -14.70 21.51 -11.13
C ASN A 335 -14.93 20.53 -9.96
N GLY A 336 -13.99 19.60 -9.72
CA GLY A 336 -14.07 18.57 -8.69
C GLY A 336 -15.00 17.40 -9.04
N GLN A 337 -15.53 17.32 -10.27
CA GLN A 337 -16.37 16.22 -10.75
C GLN A 337 -15.58 15.28 -11.67
N TRP A 338 -16.06 14.04 -11.75
CA TRP A 338 -15.59 13.07 -12.72
C TRP A 338 -16.13 13.40 -14.11
N HIS A 339 -15.25 13.28 -15.12
CA HIS A 339 -15.58 13.47 -16.53
C HIS A 339 -15.10 12.29 -17.37
N LEU A 340 -15.94 11.77 -18.25
CA LEU A 340 -15.55 10.75 -19.21
C LEU A 340 -15.01 11.44 -20.46
N VAL A 341 -13.75 11.20 -20.79
CA VAL A 341 -13.10 11.76 -21.98
C VAL A 341 -12.74 10.66 -22.97
N THR A 342 -13.15 10.83 -24.23
CA THR A 342 -12.97 9.79 -25.26
C THR A 342 -12.45 10.40 -26.56
N ALA A 343 -11.42 9.79 -27.15
CA ALA A 343 -10.98 10.05 -28.52
C ALA A 343 -11.18 8.81 -29.38
N THR A 344 -11.74 8.96 -30.58
CA THR A 344 -11.94 7.85 -31.54
C THR A 344 -11.38 8.21 -32.90
N TYR A 345 -10.78 7.23 -33.58
CA TYR A 345 -10.33 7.34 -34.96
C TYR A 345 -10.77 6.12 -35.77
N ASP A 346 -11.44 6.37 -36.89
CA ASP A 346 -11.80 5.35 -37.87
C ASP A 346 -10.94 5.52 -39.13
N GLN A 347 -10.05 4.55 -39.38
CA GLN A 347 -9.16 4.53 -40.53
C GLN A 347 -9.91 4.52 -41.88
N ALA A 348 -11.06 3.85 -41.97
CA ALA A 348 -11.76 3.68 -43.24
C ALA A 348 -12.34 5.00 -43.75
N SER A 349 -12.87 5.82 -42.83
CA SER A 349 -13.40 7.15 -43.13
C SER A 349 -12.40 8.28 -42.90
N GLY A 350 -11.31 7.99 -42.19
CA GLY A 350 -10.35 8.99 -41.68
C GLY A 350 -10.92 9.85 -40.54
N ASN A 351 -12.07 9.50 -39.97
CA ASN A 351 -12.78 10.36 -39.04
C ASN A 351 -12.17 10.28 -37.63
N ASN A 352 -11.61 11.40 -37.15
CA ASN A 352 -11.13 11.60 -35.79
C ASN A 352 -12.16 12.44 -35.01
N ARG A 353 -12.56 11.98 -33.82
CA ARG A 353 -13.59 12.61 -32.98
C ARG A 353 -13.19 12.62 -31.51
N ILE A 354 -13.58 13.67 -30.79
CA ILE A 354 -13.44 13.79 -29.33
C ILE A 354 -14.81 13.98 -28.69
N PHE A 355 -15.03 13.23 -27.61
CA PHE A 355 -16.22 13.29 -26.78
C PHE A 355 -15.84 13.64 -25.33
N VAL A 356 -16.73 14.38 -24.68
CA VAL A 356 -16.68 14.63 -23.23
C VAL A 356 -18.08 14.41 -22.67
N ASP A 357 -18.18 13.57 -21.63
CA ASP A 357 -19.45 13.18 -21.00
C ASP A 357 -20.49 12.70 -22.02
N GLY A 358 -20.04 11.89 -22.99
CA GLY A 358 -20.85 11.35 -24.09
C GLY A 358 -21.15 12.32 -25.24
N ASN A 359 -20.86 13.61 -25.10
CA ASN A 359 -21.16 14.62 -26.11
C ASN A 359 -20.00 14.79 -27.09
N LEU A 360 -20.28 14.73 -28.41
CA LEU A 360 -19.29 15.02 -29.45
C LEU A 360 -18.93 16.51 -29.42
N LEU A 361 -17.66 16.83 -29.14
CA LEU A 361 -17.19 18.22 -29.06
C LEU A 361 -16.36 18.65 -30.27
N ALA A 362 -15.61 17.72 -30.88
CA ALA A 362 -14.79 18.04 -32.04
C ALA A 362 -14.71 16.84 -33.00
N GLN A 363 -14.59 17.16 -34.29
CA GLN A 363 -14.47 16.19 -35.37
C GLN A 363 -13.60 16.75 -36.49
N ARG A 364 -12.74 15.92 -37.10
CA ARG A 364 -12.11 16.19 -38.39
C ARG A 364 -11.71 14.91 -39.10
N THR A 365 -11.41 15.01 -40.39
CA THR A 365 -10.70 13.95 -41.10
C THR A 365 -9.18 14.10 -40.95
N GLY A 366 -8.46 12.98 -40.90
CA GLY A 366 -7.01 12.97 -40.75
C GLY A 366 -6.40 11.58 -40.90
N SER A 367 -5.08 11.52 -40.82
CA SER A 367 -4.32 10.27 -40.76
C SER A 367 -3.07 10.42 -39.90
N MET A 368 -2.61 9.29 -39.40
CA MET A 368 -1.41 9.16 -38.58
C MET A 368 -0.59 7.95 -39.03
N ASN A 369 0.63 7.85 -38.51
CA ASN A 369 1.50 6.70 -38.74
C ASN A 369 2.31 6.43 -37.48
N VAL A 370 1.63 5.97 -36.44
CA VAL A 370 2.23 5.71 -35.14
C VAL A 370 3.24 4.60 -35.25
N LYS A 371 4.46 4.86 -34.76
CA LYS A 371 5.49 3.84 -34.79
C LYS A 371 5.26 2.81 -33.68
N PRO A 372 5.60 1.53 -33.90
CA PRO A 372 5.66 0.55 -32.83
C PRO A 372 6.50 1.09 -31.67
N ALA A 373 5.92 1.08 -30.47
CA ALA A 373 6.53 1.63 -29.29
C ALA A 373 6.12 0.83 -28.05
N THR A 374 7.03 0.74 -27.09
CA THR A 374 6.85 0.05 -25.81
C THR A 374 6.91 1.04 -24.65
N ASN A 375 6.45 2.27 -24.89
CA ASN A 375 6.57 3.41 -23.98
C ASN A 375 5.21 3.97 -23.58
N ALA A 376 4.18 3.12 -23.57
CA ALA A 376 2.83 3.53 -23.25
C ALA A 376 2.73 3.90 -21.77
N ARG A 377 2.08 5.03 -21.48
CA ARG A 377 1.93 5.53 -20.11
C ARG A 377 0.50 5.94 -19.82
N ILE A 378 0.07 5.78 -18.57
CA ILE A 378 -1.12 6.44 -17.99
C ILE A 378 -0.64 7.51 -17.01
N GLY A 379 -1.28 8.67 -17.01
CA GLY A 379 -0.91 9.81 -16.17
C GLY A 379 0.23 10.67 -16.72
N SER A 380 0.74 10.36 -17.91
CA SER A 380 1.71 11.18 -18.64
C SER A 380 1.70 10.84 -20.13
N THR A 381 1.96 11.84 -20.98
CA THR A 381 2.23 11.65 -22.41
C THR A 381 3.71 11.76 -22.73
N ASN A 382 4.46 12.67 -22.11
CA ASN A 382 5.91 12.75 -22.23
C ASN A 382 6.53 13.29 -20.94
N ASN A 383 7.86 13.38 -20.92
CA ASN A 383 8.60 13.96 -19.79
C ASN A 383 8.37 15.49 -19.74
N GLY A 384 7.29 15.92 -19.09
CA GLY A 384 6.85 17.31 -19.02
C GLY A 384 5.33 17.50 -19.07
N GLU A 385 4.57 16.44 -19.33
CA GLU A 385 3.11 16.48 -19.46
C GLU A 385 2.44 15.52 -18.48
N TYR A 386 2.66 15.74 -17.19
CA TYR A 386 2.12 14.88 -16.12
C TYR A 386 0.69 15.27 -15.75
N PHE A 387 -0.13 14.27 -15.44
CA PHE A 387 -1.48 14.48 -14.96
C PHE A 387 -1.47 14.89 -13.49
N SER A 388 -2.31 15.86 -13.13
CA SER A 388 -2.56 16.21 -11.74
C SER A 388 -4.03 16.00 -11.44
N GLY A 389 -4.34 15.01 -10.60
CA GLY A 389 -5.70 14.61 -10.24
C GLY A 389 -5.89 13.10 -10.26
N LEU A 390 -7.15 12.67 -10.41
CA LEU A 390 -7.49 11.25 -10.44
C LEU A 390 -7.80 10.76 -11.86
N ILE A 391 -7.39 9.54 -12.17
CA ILE A 391 -7.77 8.81 -13.38
C ILE A 391 -8.40 7.48 -12.96
N ASP A 392 -9.48 7.12 -13.65
CA ASP A 392 -10.13 5.81 -13.51
C ASP A 392 -10.52 5.23 -14.90
N GLU A 393 -10.82 3.93 -14.97
CA GLU A 393 -11.50 3.27 -16.09
C GLU A 393 -10.83 3.51 -17.46
N VAL A 394 -9.49 3.41 -17.51
CA VAL A 394 -8.75 3.65 -18.75
C VAL A 394 -8.94 2.49 -19.71
N SER A 395 -9.47 2.76 -20.90
CA SER A 395 -9.63 1.74 -21.94
C SER A 395 -9.03 2.14 -23.28
N VAL A 396 -8.47 1.14 -23.98
CA VAL A 396 -7.91 1.28 -25.31
C VAL A 396 -8.55 0.25 -26.23
N TRP A 397 -8.98 0.69 -27.40
CA TRP A 397 -9.68 -0.12 -28.39
C TRP A 397 -8.95 -0.09 -29.73
N ASN A 398 -9.02 -1.17 -30.50
CA ASN A 398 -8.49 -1.26 -31.87
C ASN A 398 -9.53 -0.89 -32.96
N ARG A 399 -10.60 -0.22 -32.54
CA ARG A 399 -11.69 0.26 -33.40
C ARG A 399 -12.20 1.60 -32.89
N ALA A 400 -12.88 2.34 -33.76
CA ALA A 400 -13.63 3.52 -33.35
C ALA A 400 -14.91 3.11 -32.60
N LEU A 401 -15.11 3.60 -31.38
CA LEU A 401 -16.37 3.48 -30.66
C LEU A 401 -17.43 4.37 -31.31
N SER A 402 -18.68 3.91 -31.25
CA SER A 402 -19.86 4.70 -31.62
C SER A 402 -20.29 5.60 -30.46
N SER A 403 -21.05 6.66 -30.74
CA SER A 403 -21.60 7.54 -29.71
C SER A 403 -22.49 6.81 -28.71
N THR A 404 -23.20 5.77 -29.17
CA THR A 404 -24.06 4.93 -28.31
C THR A 404 -23.23 4.12 -27.32
N GLU A 405 -22.10 3.55 -27.74
CA GLU A 405 -21.19 2.82 -26.84
C GLU A 405 -20.58 3.76 -25.80
N ILE A 406 -20.09 4.94 -26.23
CA ILE A 406 -19.53 5.94 -25.31
C ILE A 406 -20.57 6.40 -24.28
N THR A 407 -21.82 6.60 -24.71
CA THR A 407 -22.92 6.97 -23.80
C THR A 407 -23.24 5.85 -22.81
N ALA A 408 -23.17 4.58 -23.24
CA ALA A 408 -23.34 3.45 -22.34
C ALA A 408 -22.26 3.41 -21.24
N HIS A 409 -21.01 3.76 -21.60
CA HIS A 409 -19.88 3.79 -20.67
C HIS A 409 -19.98 4.88 -19.59
N LEU A 410 -20.86 5.88 -19.76
CA LEU A 410 -21.16 6.85 -18.68
C LEU A 410 -21.83 6.20 -17.46
N SER A 411 -22.46 5.05 -17.65
CA SER A 411 -23.25 4.36 -16.63
C SER A 411 -22.66 3.03 -16.17
N GLY A 412 -21.50 2.64 -16.70
CA GLY A 412 -20.82 1.42 -16.30
C GLY A 412 -19.59 1.11 -17.16
N ALA A 413 -18.69 0.30 -16.60
CA ALA A 413 -17.49 -0.16 -17.26
C ALA A 413 -17.76 -0.94 -18.57
N PRO A 414 -16.84 -0.90 -19.55
CA PRO A 414 -16.91 -1.79 -20.69
C PRO A 414 -16.78 -3.26 -20.27
N SER A 415 -17.50 -4.16 -20.93
CA SER A 415 -17.34 -5.60 -20.68
C SER A 415 -15.91 -6.05 -20.99
N ALA A 416 -15.31 -6.85 -20.11
CA ALA A 416 -13.96 -7.40 -20.31
C ALA A 416 -13.79 -8.21 -21.61
N ASN A 417 -14.88 -8.72 -22.19
CA ASN A 417 -14.89 -9.46 -23.46
C ASN A 417 -15.43 -8.63 -24.63
N ALA A 418 -15.53 -7.31 -24.48
CA ALA A 418 -16.04 -6.44 -25.53
C ALA A 418 -15.14 -6.53 -26.77
N SER A 419 -15.76 -6.72 -27.94
CA SER A 419 -15.04 -6.84 -29.20
C SER A 419 -14.19 -5.59 -29.45
N GLY A 420 -12.91 -5.81 -29.75
CA GLY A 420 -11.95 -4.76 -30.05
C GLY A 420 -11.36 -4.02 -28.85
N LEU A 421 -11.66 -4.45 -27.62
CA LEU A 421 -10.97 -3.99 -26.42
C LEU A 421 -9.54 -4.55 -26.42
N VAL A 422 -8.54 -3.67 -26.35
CA VAL A 422 -7.10 -4.02 -26.35
C VAL A 422 -6.55 -4.04 -24.94
N ALA A 423 -6.93 -3.04 -24.14
CA ALA A 423 -6.53 -2.92 -22.76
C ALA A 423 -7.63 -2.22 -21.97
N TYR A 424 -7.80 -2.64 -20.73
CA TYR A 424 -8.73 -2.04 -19.79
C TYR A 424 -8.11 -2.05 -18.39
N TYR A 425 -8.05 -0.86 -17.80
CA TYR A 425 -7.53 -0.60 -16.46
C TYR A 425 -8.67 0.04 -15.68
N GLY A 426 -9.57 -0.82 -15.20
CA GLY A 426 -10.76 -0.39 -14.47
C GLY A 426 -10.46 0.15 -13.09
N PHE A 427 -9.30 -0.16 -12.50
CA PHE A 427 -8.93 0.15 -11.11
C PHE A 427 -10.03 -0.17 -10.06
N ASN A 428 -11.01 -1.00 -10.45
CA ASN A 428 -12.27 -1.29 -9.77
C ASN A 428 -12.44 -2.78 -9.43
N GLU A 429 -11.53 -3.63 -9.90
CA GLU A 429 -11.59 -5.08 -9.69
C GLU A 429 -10.26 -5.63 -9.16
N GLY A 430 -10.40 -6.41 -8.07
CA GLY A 430 -9.41 -7.27 -7.45
C GLY A 430 -9.97 -7.82 -6.15
#